data_AF-A0A2Z7BEC1-F1
#
_entry.id   AF-A0A2Z7BEC1-F1
#
_cell.length_a   1.000
_cell.length_b   1.000
_cell.length_c   1.000
_cell.angle_alpha   90.00
_cell.angle_beta   90.00
_cell.angle_gamma   90.00
#
_symmetry.space_group_name_H-M   'P 1'
#
loop_
_entity.id
_entity.type
_entity.pdbx_description
1 polymer ?
#
loop_
_entity_poly.entity_id
_entity_poly.type
_entity_poly.pdbx_seq_one_letter_code
_entity_poly.pdbx_strand_id
1 'polypeptide(L)'
;MTREPTPPTRLSEETPNQPPVITIPEASSLARGKGPERVLPLDFSKDSLVDSPTGVVATKFICNMVPDRDLLVLKGAEDIKAVGHFAANLTSEMAWRGEVVKRLTRAHRTVKASRKKFDEAMGRHAEMVARLEELEVLRARDEVVVAAQRKGLEAELAAEKEARAAEKANARSERAKEDFLKSPEFDSLLVKKAWGYFKDGFWDCLAKFRSNGYSEEEHPASFLDLQQAVAQLGDDDEVEDEEEEQEEGEAGDDAEANTLNSPKP
;
A
#
# COMPACT_ATOMS: atom_id res chain seq x y z
N MET A 1 -25.51 32.67 16.21
CA MET A 1 -26.75 32.39 15.47
C MET A 1 -26.92 33.48 14.44
N THR A 2 -26.57 33.18 13.20
CA THR A 2 -26.70 34.10 12.06
C THR A 2 -26.98 33.20 10.86
N ARG A 3 -28.23 33.26 10.38
CA ARG A 3 -28.74 32.50 9.25
C ARG A 3 -28.55 33.34 7.99
N GLU A 4 -27.80 32.81 7.04
CA GLU A 4 -27.73 33.32 5.66
C GLU A 4 -28.47 32.32 4.75
N PRO A 5 -29.38 32.75 3.85
CA PRO A 5 -30.11 31.83 2.98
C PRO A 5 -29.33 31.54 1.70
N THR A 6 -28.99 30.27 1.49
CA THR A 6 -28.47 29.72 0.24
C THR A 6 -29.54 29.80 -0.89
N PRO A 7 -29.18 30.17 -2.13
CA PRO A 7 -30.11 30.14 -3.27
C PRO A 7 -30.39 28.68 -3.70
N PRO A 8 -31.62 28.36 -4.18
CA PRO A 8 -31.95 27.01 -4.61
C PRO A 8 -31.45 26.78 -6.04
N THR A 9 -30.30 26.14 -6.19
CA THR A 9 -29.89 25.58 -7.49
C THR A 9 -30.65 24.29 -7.71
N ARG A 10 -31.45 24.29 -8.77
CA ARG A 10 -32.38 23.23 -9.15
C ARG A 10 -31.68 21.90 -9.42
N LEU A 11 -32.38 20.81 -9.11
CA LEU A 11 -32.09 19.48 -9.61
C LEU A 11 -31.94 19.51 -11.13
N SER A 12 -30.80 19.02 -11.62
CA SER A 12 -30.66 18.50 -12.98
C SER A 12 -30.41 17.00 -12.83
N GLU A 13 -31.49 16.26 -12.69
CA GLU A 13 -31.55 14.84 -13.00
C GLU A 13 -32.00 14.76 -14.47
N GLU A 14 -31.07 14.58 -15.40
CA GLU A 14 -31.42 14.08 -16.72
C GLU A 14 -30.23 13.38 -17.38
N THR A 15 -30.27 12.06 -17.33
CA THR A 15 -29.46 11.13 -18.12
C THR A 15 -29.66 11.38 -19.61
N PRO A 16 -28.61 11.66 -20.42
CA PRO A 16 -28.72 11.63 -21.87
C PRO A 16 -28.53 10.19 -22.34
N ASN A 17 -29.56 9.37 -22.18
CA ASN A 17 -29.65 8.06 -22.84
C ASN A 17 -30.98 7.95 -23.57
N GLN A 18 -31.16 8.80 -24.58
CA GLN A 18 -32.18 8.58 -25.59
C GLN A 18 -31.55 8.83 -26.97
N PRO A 19 -31.54 7.83 -27.87
CA PRO A 19 -31.11 8.06 -29.24
C PRO A 19 -32.07 9.07 -29.89
N PRO A 20 -31.61 9.90 -30.84
CA PRO A 20 -32.49 10.85 -31.51
C PRO A 20 -33.64 10.09 -32.16
N VAL A 21 -34.85 10.34 -31.68
CA VAL A 21 -36.09 9.91 -32.32
C VAL A 21 -36.18 10.70 -33.62
N ILE A 22 -35.76 10.06 -34.71
CA ILE A 22 -35.99 10.58 -36.05
C ILE A 22 -37.48 10.40 -36.31
N THR A 23 -38.23 11.49 -36.14
CA THR A 23 -39.61 11.61 -36.62
C THR A 23 -39.55 11.55 -38.14
N ILE A 24 -39.77 10.35 -38.69
CA ILE A 24 -40.05 10.19 -40.11
C ILE A 24 -41.43 10.82 -40.32
N PRO A 25 -41.60 11.84 -41.19
CA PRO A 25 -42.93 12.31 -41.53
C PRO A 25 -43.68 11.13 -42.14
N GLU A 26 -44.76 10.77 -41.49
CA GLU A 26 -45.77 9.82 -41.93
C GLU A 26 -46.14 10.18 -43.38
N ALA A 27 -45.58 9.43 -44.33
CA ALA A 27 -45.88 9.61 -45.74
C ALA A 27 -47.36 9.29 -45.90
N SER A 28 -48.14 10.36 -46.07
CA SER A 28 -49.57 10.32 -46.28
C SER A 28 -49.92 9.23 -47.27
N SER A 29 -50.87 8.41 -46.84
CA SER A 29 -51.77 7.64 -47.69
C SER A 29 -51.95 8.31 -49.05
N LEU A 30 -51.57 7.59 -50.12
CA LEU A 30 -51.73 8.05 -51.49
C LEU A 30 -53.23 8.37 -51.72
N ALA A 31 -53.52 9.66 -51.70
CA ALA A 31 -54.82 10.20 -52.01
C ALA A 31 -55.27 9.66 -53.38
N ARG A 32 -56.51 9.18 -53.36
CA ARG A 32 -57.27 8.59 -54.46
C ARG A 32 -57.28 9.47 -55.70
N GLY A 33 -56.26 9.32 -56.55
CA GLY A 33 -56.27 9.75 -57.93
C GLY A 33 -57.16 8.82 -58.76
N LYS A 34 -58.09 9.41 -59.51
CA LYS A 34 -59.08 8.72 -60.34
C LYS A 34 -58.38 8.18 -61.60
N GLY A 35 -58.12 6.88 -61.62
CA GLY A 35 -57.60 6.11 -62.77
C GLY A 35 -58.23 4.72 -62.80
N PRO A 36 -58.20 3.99 -63.94
CA PRO A 36 -59.05 2.83 -64.17
C PRO A 36 -58.72 1.68 -63.20
N GLU A 37 -59.78 1.23 -62.52
CA GLU A 37 -59.99 -0.03 -61.78
C GLU A 37 -58.73 -0.86 -61.44
N ARG A 38 -58.31 -0.77 -60.17
CA ARG A 38 -57.23 -1.60 -59.61
C ARG A 38 -57.71 -3.04 -59.47
N VAL A 39 -57.08 -3.95 -60.20
CA VAL A 39 -57.22 -5.41 -60.07
C VAL A 39 -56.80 -5.84 -58.66
N LEU A 40 -57.48 -6.86 -58.15
CA LEU A 40 -57.47 -7.37 -56.77
C LEU A 40 -56.07 -7.46 -56.10
N PRO A 41 -55.95 -7.25 -54.77
CA PRO A 41 -54.72 -7.46 -54.02
C PRO A 41 -54.16 -8.87 -54.23
N LEU A 42 -52.85 -9.01 -54.47
CA LEU A 42 -52.20 -10.33 -54.57
C LEU A 42 -52.51 -11.16 -53.32
N ASP A 43 -53.17 -12.30 -53.52
CA ASP A 43 -53.31 -13.32 -52.50
C ASP A 43 -52.11 -14.28 -52.61
N PHE A 44 -51.06 -14.01 -51.84
CA PHE A 44 -49.83 -14.81 -51.83
C PHE A 44 -50.08 -16.28 -51.48
N SER A 45 -51.23 -16.63 -50.89
CA SER A 45 -51.61 -18.02 -50.61
C SER A 45 -52.12 -18.77 -51.85
N LYS A 46 -52.57 -18.07 -52.91
CA LYS A 46 -53.17 -18.67 -54.12
C LYS A 46 -52.30 -18.53 -55.36
N ASP A 47 -51.48 -17.49 -55.41
CA ASP A 47 -50.54 -17.22 -56.51
C ASP A 47 -49.09 -17.61 -56.15
N SER A 48 -48.92 -18.53 -55.18
CA SER A 48 -47.64 -19.06 -54.73
C SER A 48 -46.98 -19.93 -55.81
N LEU A 49 -45.83 -19.48 -56.32
CA LEU A 49 -45.00 -20.28 -57.22
C LEU A 49 -44.35 -21.50 -56.55
N VAL A 50 -44.41 -21.59 -55.21
CA VAL A 50 -43.87 -22.73 -54.44
C VAL A 50 -44.82 -23.93 -54.50
N ASP A 51 -46.14 -23.69 -54.51
CA ASP A 51 -47.17 -24.74 -54.44
C ASP A 51 -47.64 -25.20 -55.84
N SER A 52 -47.56 -24.34 -56.87
CA SER A 52 -47.88 -24.74 -58.25
C SER A 52 -47.13 -23.89 -59.30
N PRO A 53 -45.97 -24.33 -59.79
CA PRO A 53 -45.12 -23.57 -60.71
C PRO A 53 -45.59 -23.72 -62.17
N THR A 54 -46.87 -23.45 -62.45
CA THR A 54 -47.40 -23.47 -63.82
C THR A 54 -47.07 -22.15 -64.53
N GLY A 55 -46.73 -22.18 -65.82
CA GLY A 55 -46.37 -20.97 -66.59
C GLY A 55 -47.40 -19.84 -66.53
N VAL A 56 -48.68 -20.18 -66.38
CA VAL A 56 -49.78 -19.21 -66.18
C VAL A 56 -49.68 -18.49 -64.83
N VAL A 57 -49.37 -19.21 -63.75
CA VAL A 57 -49.22 -18.64 -62.40
C VAL A 57 -47.95 -17.78 -62.32
N ALA A 58 -46.86 -18.23 -62.96
CA ALA A 58 -45.62 -17.47 -63.06
C ALA A 58 -45.79 -16.15 -63.80
N THR A 59 -46.48 -16.20 -64.95
CA THR A 59 -46.74 -14.99 -65.74
C THR A 59 -47.62 -14.02 -64.97
N LYS A 60 -48.68 -14.50 -64.30
CA LYS A 60 -49.56 -13.67 -63.48
C LYS A 60 -48.81 -13.03 -62.30
N PHE A 61 -47.96 -13.78 -61.60
CA PHE A 61 -47.16 -13.26 -60.49
C PHE A 61 -46.19 -12.16 -60.95
N ILE A 62 -45.52 -12.35 -62.09
CA ILE A 62 -44.59 -11.37 -62.65
C ILE A 62 -45.34 -10.10 -63.09
N CYS A 63 -46.45 -10.24 -63.83
CA CYS A 63 -47.24 -9.10 -64.28
C CYS A 63 -47.73 -8.22 -63.12
N ASN A 64 -48.03 -8.81 -61.96
CA ASN A 64 -48.48 -8.04 -60.79
C ASN A 64 -47.34 -7.33 -60.04
N MET A 65 -46.08 -7.71 -60.27
CA MET A 65 -44.89 -7.05 -59.69
C MET A 65 -44.27 -6.01 -60.64
N VAL A 66 -44.61 -6.08 -61.93
CA VAL A 66 -44.13 -5.15 -62.96
C VAL A 66 -44.95 -3.85 -62.86
N PRO A 67 -44.32 -2.68 -62.72
CA PRO A 67 -45.04 -1.41 -62.69
C PRO A 67 -45.81 -1.20 -64.00
N ASP A 68 -46.98 -0.57 -63.93
CA ASP A 68 -47.93 -0.44 -65.07
C ASP A 68 -47.28 0.03 -66.39
N ARG A 69 -46.22 0.85 -66.28
CA ARG A 69 -45.43 1.36 -67.42
C ARG A 69 -44.77 0.25 -68.25
N ASP A 70 -44.34 -0.82 -67.61
CA ASP A 70 -43.54 -1.88 -68.24
C ASP A 70 -44.41 -3.11 -68.58
N LEU A 71 -45.71 -3.09 -68.23
CA LEU A 71 -46.69 -4.16 -68.47
C LEU A 71 -47.00 -4.35 -69.97
N LEU A 72 -47.02 -3.26 -70.74
CA LEU A 72 -47.25 -3.28 -72.20
C LEU A 72 -46.08 -3.89 -72.97
N VAL A 73 -44.85 -3.70 -72.47
CA VAL A 73 -43.62 -4.29 -73.04
C VAL A 73 -43.61 -5.81 -72.82
N LEU A 74 -44.06 -6.25 -71.64
CA LEU A 74 -44.20 -7.67 -71.32
C LEU A 74 -45.30 -8.36 -72.15
N LYS A 75 -46.43 -7.67 -72.36
CA LYS A 75 -47.56 -8.18 -73.17
C LYS A 75 -47.23 -8.35 -74.66
N GLY A 76 -46.25 -7.59 -75.17
CA GLY A 76 -45.76 -7.68 -76.55
C GLY A 76 -44.62 -8.67 -76.76
N ALA A 77 -44.07 -9.26 -75.70
CA ALA A 77 -43.02 -10.27 -75.80
C ALA A 77 -43.64 -11.65 -76.07
N GLU A 78 -43.75 -12.03 -77.35
CA GLU A 78 -44.30 -13.33 -77.78
C GLU A 78 -43.42 -14.54 -77.38
N ASP A 79 -42.19 -14.30 -76.90
CA ASP A 79 -41.26 -15.35 -76.53
C ASP A 79 -41.42 -15.78 -75.05
N ILE A 80 -42.27 -16.80 -74.86
CA ILE A 80 -42.50 -17.49 -73.58
C ILE A 80 -41.17 -17.93 -72.92
N LYS A 81 -40.10 -18.18 -73.70
CA LYS A 81 -38.79 -18.53 -73.15
C LYS A 81 -38.13 -17.35 -72.43
N ALA A 82 -38.25 -16.13 -72.96
CA ALA A 82 -37.69 -14.93 -72.33
C ALA A 82 -38.36 -14.64 -70.97
N VAL A 83 -39.68 -14.77 -70.91
CA VAL A 83 -40.45 -14.64 -69.65
C VAL A 83 -40.07 -15.74 -68.65
N GLY A 84 -39.91 -16.98 -69.11
CA GLY A 84 -39.44 -18.10 -68.28
C GLY A 84 -38.04 -17.89 -67.69
N HIS A 85 -37.09 -17.38 -68.48
CA HIS A 85 -35.75 -17.03 -68.00
C HIS A 85 -35.78 -15.91 -66.97
N PHE A 86 -36.59 -14.88 -67.17
CA PHE A 86 -36.76 -13.80 -66.20
C PHE A 86 -37.37 -14.30 -64.89
N ALA A 87 -38.39 -15.16 -64.95
CA ALA A 87 -38.99 -15.82 -63.79
C ALA A 87 -37.96 -16.63 -62.99
N ALA A 88 -37.15 -17.43 -63.68
CA ALA A 88 -36.12 -18.25 -63.08
C ALA A 88 -35.01 -17.39 -62.42
N ASN A 89 -34.60 -16.31 -63.09
CA ASN A 89 -33.59 -15.39 -62.55
C ASN A 89 -34.10 -14.66 -61.30
N LEU A 90 -35.34 -14.14 -61.33
CA LEU A 90 -35.98 -13.50 -60.18
C LEU A 90 -36.11 -14.47 -58.99
N THR A 91 -36.52 -15.71 -59.26
CA THR A 91 -36.64 -16.75 -58.21
C THR A 91 -35.28 -17.08 -57.59
N SER A 92 -34.23 -17.19 -58.41
CA SER A 92 -32.86 -17.40 -57.96
C SER A 92 -32.33 -16.24 -57.10
N GLU A 93 -32.57 -14.99 -57.51
CA GLU A 93 -32.17 -13.81 -56.74
C GLU A 93 -32.89 -13.74 -55.38
N MET A 94 -34.19 -14.01 -55.37
CA MET A 94 -34.99 -14.05 -54.13
C MET A 94 -34.52 -15.15 -53.18
N ALA A 95 -34.19 -16.34 -53.69
CA ALA A 95 -33.63 -17.43 -52.89
C ALA A 95 -32.27 -17.04 -52.27
N TRP A 96 -31.39 -16.41 -53.06
CA TRP A 96 -30.11 -15.88 -52.57
C TRP A 96 -30.28 -14.79 -51.51
N ARG A 97 -31.22 -13.84 -51.70
CA ARG A 97 -31.53 -12.81 -50.69
C ARG A 97 -32.00 -13.43 -49.37
N GLY A 98 -32.89 -14.43 -49.43
CA GLY A 98 -33.36 -15.14 -48.24
C GLY A 98 -32.24 -15.86 -47.49
N GLU A 99 -31.31 -16.48 -48.21
CA GLU A 99 -30.15 -17.15 -47.61
C GLU A 99 -29.17 -16.16 -46.96
N VAL A 100 -28.89 -15.02 -47.60
CA VAL A 100 -28.04 -13.97 -47.01
C VAL A 100 -28.65 -13.43 -45.72
N VAL A 101 -29.97 -13.18 -45.70
CA VAL A 101 -30.68 -12.73 -44.47
C VAL A 101 -30.58 -13.77 -43.35
N LYS A 102 -30.72 -15.07 -43.67
CA LYS A 102 -30.56 -16.15 -42.67
C LYS A 102 -29.15 -16.19 -42.10
N ARG A 103 -28.12 -16.12 -42.94
CA ARG A 103 -26.71 -16.10 -42.51
C ARG A 103 -26.39 -14.89 -41.65
N LEU A 104 -26.83 -13.70 -42.07
CA LEU A 104 -26.65 -12.47 -41.31
C LEU A 104 -27.34 -12.56 -39.94
N THR A 105 -28.58 -13.05 -39.91
CA THR A 105 -29.33 -13.24 -38.66
C THR A 105 -28.61 -14.21 -37.72
N ARG A 106 -28.08 -15.32 -38.25
CA ARG A 106 -27.30 -16.29 -37.47
C ARG A 106 -26.02 -15.65 -36.94
N ALA A 107 -25.26 -14.95 -37.78
CA ALA A 107 -24.03 -14.26 -37.39
C ALA A 107 -24.29 -13.21 -36.30
N HIS A 108 -25.35 -12.40 -36.45
CA HIS A 108 -25.75 -11.40 -35.46
C HIS A 108 -26.09 -12.04 -34.11
N ARG A 109 -26.85 -13.15 -34.10
CA ARG A 109 -27.13 -13.90 -32.86
C ARG A 109 -25.86 -14.41 -32.20
N THR A 110 -24.92 -14.95 -32.97
CA THR A 110 -23.62 -15.41 -32.46
C THR A 110 -22.82 -14.26 -31.84
N VAL A 111 -22.74 -13.11 -32.51
CA VAL A 111 -22.04 -11.91 -32.00
C VAL A 111 -22.71 -11.39 -30.73
N LYS A 112 -24.04 -11.40 -30.66
CA LYS A 112 -24.76 -10.99 -29.44
C LYS A 112 -24.46 -11.93 -28.26
N ALA A 113 -24.40 -13.23 -28.53
CA ALA A 113 -24.05 -14.22 -27.51
C ALA A 113 -22.58 -14.10 -27.06
N SER A 114 -21.65 -13.85 -27.97
CA SER A 114 -20.24 -13.63 -27.61
C SER A 114 -20.06 -12.34 -26.82
N ARG A 115 -20.71 -11.24 -27.21
CA ARG A 115 -20.68 -9.98 -26.45
C ARG A 115 -21.18 -10.16 -25.02
N LYS A 116 -22.31 -10.84 -24.83
CA LYS A 116 -22.82 -11.14 -23.48
C LYS A 116 -21.80 -11.89 -22.61
N LYS A 117 -21.12 -12.90 -23.18
CA LYS A 117 -20.08 -13.65 -22.47
C LYS A 117 -18.86 -12.78 -22.14
N PHE A 118 -18.49 -11.89 -23.05
CA PHE A 118 -17.41 -10.93 -22.80
C PHE A 118 -17.76 -9.97 -21.67
N ASP A 119 -18.97 -9.40 -21.68
CA ASP A 119 -19.44 -8.49 -20.64
C ASP A 119 -19.45 -9.18 -19.26
N GLU A 120 -19.88 -10.44 -19.21
CA GLU A 120 -19.84 -11.26 -18.00
C GLU A 120 -18.40 -11.52 -17.52
N ALA A 121 -17.48 -11.83 -18.44
CA ALA A 121 -16.07 -12.03 -18.11
C ALA A 121 -15.42 -10.73 -17.60
N MET A 122 -15.74 -9.59 -18.20
CA MET A 122 -15.28 -8.28 -17.75
C MET A 122 -15.83 -7.91 -16.38
N GLY A 123 -17.10 -8.25 -16.09
CA GLY A 123 -17.67 -8.08 -14.76
C GLY A 123 -16.91 -8.87 -13.70
N ARG A 124 -16.60 -10.15 -13.97
CA ARG A 124 -15.79 -10.98 -13.06
C ARG A 124 -14.37 -10.45 -12.90
N HIS A 125 -13.75 -9.94 -13.97
CA HIS A 125 -12.43 -9.31 -13.90
C HIS A 125 -12.45 -8.07 -13.00
N ALA A 126 -13.45 -7.20 -13.15
CA ALA A 126 -13.60 -6.02 -12.30
C ALA A 126 -13.78 -6.40 -10.82
N GLU A 127 -14.55 -7.45 -10.53
CA GLU A 127 -14.69 -7.97 -9.16
C GLU A 127 -13.36 -8.49 -8.59
N MET A 128 -12.58 -9.24 -9.38
CA MET A 128 -11.26 -9.71 -8.95
C MET A 128 -10.30 -8.54 -8.68
N VAL A 129 -10.32 -7.51 -9.53
CA VAL A 129 -9.50 -6.31 -9.34
C VAL A 129 -9.88 -5.58 -8.05
N ALA A 130 -11.18 -5.40 -7.78
CA ALA A 130 -11.65 -4.78 -6.54
C ALA A 130 -11.18 -5.57 -5.29
N ARG A 131 -11.26 -6.90 -5.32
CA ARG A 131 -10.75 -7.75 -4.22
C ARG A 131 -9.22 -7.66 -4.04
N LEU A 132 -8.46 -7.51 -5.13
CA LEU A 132 -7.02 -7.31 -5.05
C LEU A 132 -6.66 -5.97 -4.41
N GLU A 133 -7.39 -4.91 -4.76
CA GLU A 133 -7.24 -3.58 -4.15
C GLU A 133 -7.55 -3.63 -2.65
N GLU A 134 -8.62 -4.33 -2.24
CA GLU A 134 -8.93 -4.54 -0.82
C GLU A 134 -7.80 -5.28 -0.08
N LEU A 135 -7.21 -6.32 -0.68
CA LEU A 135 -6.09 -7.05 -0.11
C LEU A 135 -4.81 -6.21 -0.02
N GLU A 136 -4.58 -5.31 -0.99
CA GLU A 136 -3.46 -4.38 -0.96
C GLU A 136 -3.58 -3.39 0.21
N VAL A 137 -4.79 -2.86 0.44
CA VAL A 137 -5.06 -1.99 1.59
C VAL A 137 -4.86 -2.73 2.91
N LEU A 138 -5.29 -3.99 3.01
CA LEU A 138 -5.07 -4.80 4.21
C LEU A 138 -3.58 -5.08 4.43
N ARG A 139 -2.83 -5.41 3.37
CA ARG A 139 -1.38 -5.61 3.45
C ARG A 139 -0.66 -4.37 3.95
N ALA A 140 -0.99 -3.19 3.43
CA ALA A 140 -0.39 -1.94 3.88
C ALA A 140 -0.64 -1.68 5.37
N ARG A 141 -1.83 -2.04 5.89
CA ARG A 141 -2.13 -1.94 7.33
C ARG A 141 -1.31 -2.95 8.15
N ASP A 142 -1.23 -4.20 7.69
CA ASP A 142 -0.47 -5.24 8.38
C ASP A 142 1.03 -4.89 8.42
N GLU A 143 1.60 -4.34 7.35
CA GLU A 143 2.98 -3.87 7.33
C GLU A 143 3.25 -2.79 8.38
N VAL A 144 2.32 -1.85 8.57
CA VAL A 144 2.43 -0.83 9.62
C VAL A 144 2.38 -1.46 11.02
N VAL A 145 1.48 -2.43 11.23
CA VAL A 145 1.37 -3.15 12.52
C VAL A 145 2.64 -3.94 12.81
N VAL A 146 3.15 -4.69 11.84
CA VAL A 146 4.39 -5.47 11.97
C VAL A 146 5.58 -4.56 12.21
N ALA A 147 5.68 -3.43 11.50
CA ALA A 147 6.75 -2.46 11.72
C ALA A 147 6.69 -1.85 13.14
N ALA A 148 5.49 -1.52 13.64
CA ALA A 148 5.30 -1.01 14.98
C ALA A 148 5.68 -2.06 16.05
N GLN A 149 5.28 -3.32 15.87
CA GLN A 149 5.66 -4.42 16.76
C GLN A 149 7.17 -4.64 16.78
N ARG A 150 7.81 -4.68 15.61
CA ARG A 150 9.27 -4.82 15.51
C ARG A 150 9.98 -3.67 16.25
N LYS A 151 9.54 -2.43 16.02
CA LYS A 151 10.12 -1.26 16.69
C LYS A 151 9.93 -1.33 18.22
N GLY A 152 8.78 -1.82 18.69
CA GLY A 152 8.53 -2.04 20.11
C GLY A 152 9.49 -3.06 20.73
N LEU A 153 9.63 -4.22 20.09
CA LEU A 153 10.54 -5.28 20.56
C LEU A 153 12.01 -4.83 20.50
N GLU A 154 12.39 -4.06 19.48
CA GLU A 154 13.75 -3.52 19.36
C GLU A 154 14.06 -2.51 20.49
N ALA A 155 13.09 -1.66 20.85
CA ALA A 155 13.23 -0.73 21.96
C ALA A 155 13.29 -1.46 23.32
N GLU A 156 12.46 -2.49 23.53
CA GLU A 156 12.49 -3.31 24.74
C GLU A 156 13.84 -4.02 24.90
N LEU A 157 14.34 -4.63 23.81
CA LEU A 157 15.64 -5.29 23.81
C LEU A 157 16.80 -4.31 24.06
N ALA A 158 16.71 -3.08 23.53
CA ALA A 158 17.70 -2.03 23.82
C ALA A 158 17.68 -1.63 25.30
N ALA A 159 16.50 -1.41 25.88
CA ALA A 159 16.33 -1.08 27.29
C ALA A 159 16.82 -2.21 28.22
N GLU A 160 16.52 -3.47 27.89
CA GLU A 160 16.99 -4.64 28.66
C GLU A 160 18.53 -4.75 28.63
N LYS A 161 19.15 -4.53 27.46
CA LYS A 161 20.62 -4.53 27.33
C LYS A 161 21.26 -3.44 28.18
N GLU A 162 20.68 -2.24 28.19
CA GLU A 162 21.16 -1.13 29.02
C GLU A 162 21.01 -1.44 30.51
N ALA A 163 19.83 -1.92 30.94
CA ALA A 163 19.58 -2.32 32.32
C ALA A 163 20.57 -3.40 32.79
N ARG A 164 20.83 -4.41 31.95
CA ARG A 164 21.80 -5.47 32.25
C ARG A 164 23.24 -4.96 32.28
N ALA A 165 23.59 -3.97 31.46
CA ALA A 165 24.91 -3.34 31.51
C ALA A 165 25.10 -2.56 32.82
N ALA A 166 24.08 -1.80 33.24
CA ALA A 166 24.07 -1.09 34.51
C ALA A 166 24.16 -2.05 35.70
N GLU A 167 23.38 -3.13 35.69
CA GLU A 167 23.43 -4.18 36.72
C GLU A 167 24.84 -4.80 36.81
N LYS A 168 25.45 -5.16 35.68
CA LYS A 168 26.81 -5.70 35.64
C LYS A 168 27.85 -4.70 36.14
N ALA A 169 27.73 -3.43 35.80
CA ALA A 169 28.62 -2.37 36.29
C ALA A 169 28.50 -2.21 37.81
N ASN A 170 27.27 -2.22 38.33
CA ASN A 170 27.01 -2.17 39.76
C ASN A 170 27.59 -3.40 40.48
N ALA A 171 27.34 -4.61 39.96
CA ALA A 171 27.90 -5.84 40.51
C ALA A 171 29.44 -5.86 40.52
N ARG A 172 30.08 -5.26 39.50
CA ARG A 172 31.54 -5.08 39.47
C ARG A 172 32.03 -4.09 40.52
N SER A 173 31.32 -2.97 40.69
CA SER A 173 31.67 -1.98 41.72
C SER A 173 31.53 -2.56 43.13
N GLU A 174 30.43 -3.26 43.42
CA GLU A 174 30.23 -3.93 44.70
C GLU A 174 31.31 -4.97 44.96
N ARG A 175 31.66 -5.77 43.95
CA ARG A 175 32.78 -6.72 44.08
C ARG A 175 34.12 -6.03 44.32
N ALA A 176 34.42 -4.94 43.62
CA ALA A 176 35.64 -4.17 43.83
C ALA A 176 35.72 -3.58 45.24
N LYS A 177 34.61 -3.08 45.79
CA LYS A 177 34.53 -2.62 47.19
C LYS A 177 34.77 -3.77 48.17
N GLU A 178 34.16 -4.93 47.92
CA GLU A 178 34.35 -6.11 48.77
C GLU A 178 35.80 -6.60 48.73
N ASP A 179 36.42 -6.60 47.55
CA ASP A 179 37.83 -6.97 47.38
C ASP A 179 38.77 -5.96 48.08
N PHE A 180 38.48 -4.65 48.01
CA PHE A 180 39.22 -3.61 48.75
C PHE A 180 39.09 -3.77 50.26
N LEU A 181 37.88 -4.03 50.78
CA LEU A 181 37.67 -4.24 52.23
C LEU A 181 38.39 -5.49 52.75
N LYS A 182 38.72 -6.45 51.88
CA LYS A 182 39.51 -7.64 52.21
C LYS A 182 41.01 -7.46 51.93
N SER A 183 41.43 -6.32 51.40
CA SER A 183 42.82 -6.08 51.05
C SER A 183 43.64 -5.67 52.28
N PRO A 184 44.94 -6.01 52.32
CA PRO A 184 45.84 -5.57 53.38
C PRO A 184 46.06 -4.04 53.37
N GLU A 185 45.82 -3.37 52.23
CA GLU A 185 45.86 -1.90 52.15
C GLU A 185 44.80 -1.27 53.05
N PHE A 186 43.57 -1.82 53.05
CA PHE A 186 42.52 -1.35 53.94
C PHE A 186 42.88 -1.57 55.42
N ASP A 187 43.46 -2.73 55.77
CA ASP A 187 43.95 -3.00 57.11
C ASP A 187 45.07 -2.02 57.53
N SER A 188 46.01 -1.72 56.63
CA SER A 188 47.05 -0.72 56.85
C SER A 188 46.46 0.67 57.12
N LEU A 189 45.49 1.09 56.31
CA LEU A 189 44.77 2.35 56.52
C LEU A 189 44.02 2.38 57.86
N LEU A 190 43.41 1.26 58.28
CA LEU A 190 42.77 1.16 59.59
C LEU A 190 43.79 1.28 60.72
N VAL A 191 44.94 0.60 60.64
CA VAL A 191 46.01 0.70 61.64
C VAL A 191 46.54 2.14 61.72
N LYS A 192 46.85 2.76 60.57
CA LYS A 192 47.32 4.15 60.48
C LYS A 192 46.31 5.10 61.13
N LYS A 193 45.03 4.94 60.83
CA LYS A 193 43.96 5.77 61.40
C LYS A 193 43.74 5.52 62.91
N ALA A 194 43.78 4.27 63.36
CA ALA A 194 43.66 3.91 64.77
C ALA A 194 44.84 4.45 65.58
N TRP A 195 46.04 4.43 65.01
CA TRP A 195 47.24 5.02 65.60
C TRP A 195 47.14 6.53 65.78
N GLY A 196 46.61 7.24 64.77
CA GLY A 196 46.30 8.67 64.89
C GLY A 196 45.37 8.97 66.07
N TYR A 197 44.23 8.27 66.17
CA TYR A 197 43.32 8.42 67.30
C TYR A 197 43.96 8.06 68.66
N PHE A 198 44.79 7.02 68.70
CA PHE A 198 45.52 6.64 69.90
C PHE A 198 46.48 7.75 70.34
N LYS A 199 47.27 8.32 69.41
CA LYS A 199 48.16 9.45 69.66
C LYS A 199 47.39 10.65 70.18
N ASP A 200 46.35 11.08 69.47
CA ASP A 200 45.54 12.25 69.86
C ASP A 200 44.93 12.06 71.25
N GLY A 201 44.33 10.90 71.52
CA GLY A 201 43.74 10.59 72.82
C GLY A 201 44.77 10.46 73.95
N PHE A 202 45.94 9.88 73.68
CA PHE A 202 47.04 9.78 74.64
C PHE A 202 47.51 11.17 75.07
N TRP A 203 47.76 12.05 74.10
CA TRP A 203 48.26 13.40 74.37
C TRP A 203 47.19 14.29 75.03
N ASP A 204 45.92 14.19 74.65
CA ASP A 204 44.82 14.92 75.31
C ASP A 204 44.64 14.48 76.77
N CYS A 205 44.71 13.17 77.03
CA CYS A 205 44.67 12.62 78.39
C CYS A 205 45.87 13.08 79.22
N LEU A 206 47.09 13.05 78.66
CA LEU A 206 48.30 13.51 79.33
C LEU A 206 48.24 15.01 79.65
N ALA A 207 47.73 15.83 78.73
CA ALA A 207 47.49 17.25 78.97
C ALA A 207 46.53 17.48 80.16
N LYS A 208 45.51 16.63 80.29
CA LYS A 208 44.54 16.67 81.40
C LYS A 208 45.15 16.24 82.74
N PHE A 209 46.07 15.28 82.75
CA PHE A 209 46.82 14.96 83.97
C PHE A 209 47.71 16.13 84.39
N ARG A 210 48.44 16.74 83.45
CA ARG A 210 49.30 17.90 83.70
C ARG A 210 48.51 19.09 84.25
N SER A 211 47.28 19.34 83.77
CA SER A 211 46.42 20.40 84.31
C SER A 211 45.91 20.12 85.72
N ASN A 212 45.86 18.84 86.14
CA ASN A 212 45.52 18.41 87.50
C ASN A 212 46.72 18.37 88.48
N GLY A 213 47.90 18.89 88.07
CA GLY A 213 49.09 19.00 88.93
C GLY A 213 50.09 17.85 88.83
N TYR A 214 49.98 17.00 87.81
CA TYR A 214 50.95 15.95 87.50
C TYR A 214 52.22 16.54 86.87
N SER A 215 53.39 16.24 87.44
CA SER A 215 54.71 16.67 86.94
C SER A 215 55.59 15.48 86.52
N GLU A 216 56.32 15.62 85.41
CA GLU A 216 57.14 14.55 84.80
C GLU A 216 58.26 14.02 85.71
N GLU A 217 58.70 14.81 86.70
CA GLU A 217 59.73 14.41 87.65
C GLU A 217 59.31 13.24 88.58
N GLU A 218 58.02 12.89 88.65
CA GLU A 218 57.49 11.88 89.58
C GLU A 218 57.23 10.49 88.94
N HIS A 219 57.75 10.24 87.73
CA HIS A 219 57.44 9.01 86.98
C HIS A 219 58.50 7.90 87.07
N PRO A 220 58.07 6.63 87.01
CA PRO A 220 58.97 5.53 86.68
C PRO A 220 59.49 5.71 85.24
N ALA A 221 60.78 5.43 85.01
CA ALA A 221 61.47 5.60 83.72
C ALA A 221 60.69 5.03 82.51
N SER A 222 59.92 3.96 82.72
CA SER A 222 59.07 3.33 81.71
C SER A 222 58.00 4.23 81.06
N PHE A 223 57.55 5.30 81.73
CA PHE A 223 56.54 6.20 81.16
C PHE A 223 57.14 7.21 80.17
N LEU A 224 58.35 7.71 80.45
CA LEU A 224 59.08 8.60 79.54
C LEU A 224 59.54 7.85 78.28
N ASP A 225 60.02 6.60 78.46
CA ASP A 225 60.35 5.71 77.33
C ASP A 225 59.13 5.47 76.43
N LEU A 226 57.93 5.32 77.01
CA LEU A 226 56.69 5.16 76.27
C LEU A 226 56.31 6.44 75.50
N GLN A 227 56.41 7.61 76.13
CA GLN A 227 56.14 8.90 75.50
C GLN A 227 57.07 9.16 74.30
N GLN A 228 58.35 8.81 74.45
CA GLN A 228 59.34 8.91 73.37
C GLN A 228 59.07 7.90 72.24
N ALA A 229 58.76 6.65 72.58
CA ALA A 229 58.42 5.63 71.60
C ALA A 229 57.16 6.00 70.79
N VAL A 230 56.14 6.56 71.44
CA VAL A 230 54.92 7.03 70.77
C VAL A 230 55.21 8.21 69.83
N ALA A 231 56.12 9.13 70.20
CA ALA A 231 56.53 10.24 69.35
C ALA A 231 57.28 9.78 68.09
N GLN A 232 58.17 8.78 68.20
CA GLN A 232 59.01 8.30 67.09
C GLN A 232 58.27 7.39 66.10
N LEU A 233 57.30 6.58 66.55
CA LEU A 233 56.64 5.56 65.74
C LEU A 233 55.55 6.10 64.78
N GLY A 234 55.65 7.32 64.24
CA GLY A 234 54.67 7.75 63.22
C GLY A 234 55.10 8.85 62.28
N ASP A 235 56.40 9.13 62.18
CA ASP A 235 56.98 9.98 61.12
C ASP A 235 57.35 9.16 59.86
N ASP A 236 57.19 7.83 59.86
CA ASP A 236 57.79 6.94 58.85
C ASP A 236 56.92 6.62 57.60
N ASP A 237 55.72 7.21 57.44
CA ASP A 237 54.81 6.91 56.31
C ASP A 237 54.26 8.18 55.60
N GLU A 238 55.11 9.18 55.38
CA GLU A 238 54.76 10.46 54.71
C GLU A 238 55.36 10.62 53.30
N VAL A 239 55.86 9.54 52.69
CA VAL A 239 56.40 9.54 51.32
C VAL A 239 55.80 8.39 50.52
N GLU A 240 54.79 8.70 49.71
CA GLU A 240 54.53 8.16 48.37
C GLU A 240 53.12 8.61 47.95
N ASP A 241 53.05 9.77 47.28
CA ASP A 241 51.99 10.15 46.33
C ASP A 241 52.47 11.43 45.59
N GLU A 242 53.65 11.35 44.99
CA GLU A 242 54.06 12.23 43.89
C GLU A 242 54.49 11.32 42.73
N GLU A 243 54.20 11.71 41.48
CA GLU A 243 54.31 10.98 40.20
C GLU A 243 52.95 10.43 39.70
N GLU A 244 52.32 10.87 38.59
CA GLU A 244 52.83 11.55 37.39
C GLU A 244 51.76 12.49 36.77
N GLU A 245 52.10 13.77 36.61
CA GLU A 245 51.56 14.65 35.54
C GLU A 245 52.70 14.94 34.54
N GLN A 246 52.65 14.32 33.36
CA GLN A 246 53.15 14.81 32.06
C GLN A 246 52.84 13.76 30.98
N GLU A 247 51.81 13.97 30.17
CA GLU A 247 51.84 14.64 28.85
C GLU A 247 52.30 13.69 27.73
N GLU A 248 51.34 13.21 26.92
CA GLU A 248 51.59 13.00 25.50
C GLU A 248 50.54 13.77 24.70
N GLY A 249 51.01 14.81 24.03
CA GLY A 249 50.31 15.39 22.90
C GLY A 249 50.42 14.47 21.68
N GLU A 250 49.32 14.31 20.98
CA GLU A 250 49.35 13.93 19.57
C GLU A 250 48.71 15.06 18.76
N ALA A 251 49.54 15.75 18.00
CA ALA A 251 49.09 16.62 16.92
C ALA A 251 48.71 15.74 15.72
N GLY A 252 47.46 15.87 15.27
CA GLY A 252 46.95 15.24 14.06
C GLY A 252 45.77 16.04 13.52
N ASP A 253 46.09 17.11 12.82
CA ASP A 253 45.19 17.88 11.95
C ASP A 253 44.66 16.96 10.83
N ASP A 254 43.36 16.99 10.53
CA ASP A 254 42.95 17.20 9.13
C ASP A 254 41.45 17.47 8.98
N ALA A 255 41.21 18.45 8.12
CA ALA A 255 39.96 19.13 7.86
C ALA A 255 38.91 18.29 7.12
N GLU A 256 37.65 18.65 7.35
CA GLU A 256 36.58 18.47 6.37
C GLU A 256 36.97 19.07 5.02
N ALA A 257 37.02 18.24 3.98
CA ALA A 257 36.74 18.66 2.61
C ALA A 257 36.16 17.51 1.78
N ASN A 258 34.83 17.51 1.68
CA ASN A 258 34.04 17.28 0.47
C ASN A 258 34.57 16.35 -0.66
N THR A 259 33.69 15.38 -0.96
CA THR A 259 33.16 15.03 -2.29
C THR A 259 33.96 14.15 -3.27
N LEU A 260 33.29 13.03 -3.61
CA LEU A 260 33.13 12.39 -4.93
C LEU A 260 34.39 11.90 -5.66
N ASN A 261 34.50 10.57 -5.80
CA ASN A 261 34.69 9.96 -7.13
C ASN A 261 34.23 8.49 -7.19
N SER A 262 33.30 8.24 -8.11
CA SER A 262 32.88 6.93 -8.59
C SER A 262 33.94 6.27 -9.48
N PRO A 263 33.91 4.94 -9.68
CA PRO A 263 34.82 4.26 -10.59
C PRO A 263 34.33 4.33 -12.04
N LYS A 264 35.26 4.36 -13.00
CA LYS A 264 34.98 4.21 -14.44
C LYS A 264 36.25 3.92 -15.22
N PRO A 265 36.18 3.34 -16.44
CA PRO A 265 35.27 2.32 -16.98
C PRO A 265 35.92 0.92 -17.08
#